data_AF-A0A838KM16-F1
#
_entry.id   AF-A0A838KM16-F1
#
_cell.length_a   1.000
_cell.length_b   1.000
_cell.length_c   1.000
_cell.angle_alpha   90.00
_cell.angle_beta   90.00
_cell.angle_gamma   90.00
#
_symmetry.space_group_name_H-M   'P 1'
#
loop_
_entity.id
_entity.type
_entity.pdbx_description
1 polymer ?
#
loop_
_entity_poly.entity_id
_entity_poly.type
_entity_poly.pdbx_seq_one_letter_code
_entity_poly.pdbx_strand_id
1 'polypeptide(L)'
;MTELLDEMFTRAIEEMRGLERTAVGPSKGPESARRLLEVYDAQLGSRHLDLAARWLQVHGRGYYTIGSSGHEGNAAVAAALRPTDPALLHYRSGAFFLERARQGGVTTALRDVLLGVVASTEDPISGGRHKVFGSRSLAVIPQTSTIASHLPRAVGVAFSIHRARRLGVPCPWPSDAVTICSFGDASADHSTATGAINAAIQVGYQ
;
A
#
# COMPACT_ATOMS: atom_id res chain seq x y z
N MET A 1 10.03 -10.57 -26.90
CA MET A 1 11.13 -9.81 -26.30
C MET A 1 10.92 -9.86 -24.80
N THR A 2 11.72 -10.63 -24.08
CA THR A 2 11.90 -10.40 -22.64
C THR A 2 12.32 -8.95 -22.48
N GLU A 3 11.60 -8.17 -21.67
CA GLU A 3 11.98 -6.79 -21.43
C GLU A 3 13.38 -6.77 -20.79
N LEU A 4 14.22 -5.80 -21.14
CA LEU A 4 15.56 -5.59 -20.55
C LEU A 4 15.55 -5.69 -19.02
N LEU A 5 14.42 -5.32 -18.39
CA LEU A 5 14.18 -5.44 -16.96
C LEU A 5 14.15 -6.87 -16.42
N ASP A 6 13.59 -7.83 -17.14
CA ASP A 6 13.56 -9.24 -16.72
C ASP A 6 14.96 -9.86 -16.81
N GLU A 7 15.72 -9.49 -17.84
CA GLU A 7 17.12 -9.89 -17.98
C GLU A 7 17.99 -9.30 -16.87
N MET A 8 17.80 -8.02 -16.55
CA MET A 8 18.51 -7.36 -15.44
C MET A 8 18.11 -7.95 -14.08
N PHE A 9 16.83 -8.24 -13.85
CA PHE A 9 16.38 -8.85 -12.61
C PHE A 9 16.95 -10.26 -12.43
N THR A 10 16.84 -11.09 -13.47
CA THR A 10 17.37 -12.47 -13.44
C THR A 10 18.87 -12.47 -13.20
N ARG A 11 19.61 -11.60 -13.91
CA ARG A 11 21.05 -11.43 -13.71
C ARG A 11 21.38 -10.97 -12.29
N ALA A 12 20.67 -10.00 -11.75
CA ALA A 12 20.88 -9.53 -10.38
C ALA A 12 20.64 -10.66 -9.35
N ILE A 13 19.61 -11.48 -9.54
CA ILE A 13 19.35 -12.64 -8.68
C ILE A 13 20.45 -13.71 -8.81
N GLU A 14 20.96 -13.95 -10.02
CA GLU A 14 22.08 -14.85 -10.25
C GLU A 14 23.37 -14.35 -9.60
N GLU A 15 23.67 -13.06 -9.71
CA GLU A 15 24.81 -12.40 -9.07
C GLU A 15 24.69 -12.44 -7.53
N MET A 16 23.46 -12.35 -6.99
CA MET A 16 23.20 -12.49 -5.56
C MET A 16 23.47 -13.90 -5.01
N ARG A 17 23.51 -14.95 -5.85
CA ARG A 17 23.81 -16.33 -5.38
C ARG A 17 25.21 -16.48 -4.78
N GLY A 18 26.12 -15.53 -5.05
CA GLY A 18 27.47 -15.49 -4.50
C GLY A 18 27.67 -14.56 -3.30
N LEU A 19 26.64 -13.84 -2.85
CA LEU A 19 26.76 -12.97 -1.67
C LEU A 19 26.77 -13.80 -0.39
N GLU A 20 27.66 -13.44 0.55
CA GLU A 20 27.63 -14.00 1.89
C GLU A 20 26.22 -13.80 2.46
N ARG A 21 25.61 -14.91 2.90
CA ARG A 21 24.38 -14.84 3.68
C ARG A 21 24.72 -14.06 4.93
N THR A 22 24.29 -12.80 5.00
CA THR A 22 24.26 -12.08 6.28
C THR A 22 23.49 -12.98 7.22
N ALA A 23 24.08 -13.31 8.37
CA ALA A 23 23.41 -14.11 9.38
C ALA A 23 22.17 -13.33 9.83
N VAL A 24 21.04 -13.62 9.20
CA VAL A 24 19.73 -13.24 9.73
C VAL A 24 19.69 -13.93 11.08
N GLY A 25 19.52 -13.14 12.15
CA GLY A 25 19.41 -13.69 13.51
C GLY A 25 18.46 -14.89 13.54
N PRO A 26 18.60 -15.79 14.52
CA PRO A 26 17.98 -17.11 14.51
C PRO A 26 16.55 -17.05 13.99
N SER A 27 16.27 -17.78 12.90
CA SER A 27 14.92 -17.81 12.35
C SER A 27 14.00 -18.24 13.48
N LYS A 28 12.94 -17.47 13.75
CA LYS A 28 12.00 -17.75 14.84
C LYS A 28 11.09 -18.96 14.54
N GLY A 29 11.59 -19.93 13.77
CA GLY A 29 10.90 -21.14 13.34
C GLY A 29 10.23 -21.06 11.96
N PRO A 30 9.65 -22.17 11.50
CA PRO A 30 9.04 -22.32 10.16
C PRO A 30 7.91 -21.33 9.86
N GLU A 31 7.15 -20.94 10.89
CA GLU A 31 6.07 -19.96 10.75
C GLU A 31 6.57 -18.59 10.30
N SER A 32 7.74 -18.18 10.80
CA SER A 32 8.37 -16.93 10.40
C SER A 32 8.86 -16.98 8.96
N ALA A 33 9.39 -18.13 8.51
CA ALA A 33 9.79 -18.32 7.11
C ALA A 33 8.57 -18.27 6.17
N ARG A 34 7.47 -18.95 6.53
CA ARG A 34 6.20 -18.87 5.78
C ARG A 34 5.71 -17.43 5.69
N ARG A 35 5.75 -16.69 6.78
CA ARG A 35 5.32 -15.28 6.81
C ARG A 35 6.16 -14.39 5.89
N LEU A 36 7.47 -14.61 5.85
CA LEU A 36 8.35 -13.88 4.94
C LEU A 36 8.04 -14.17 3.47
N LEU A 37 7.74 -15.43 3.13
CA LEU A 37 7.32 -15.80 1.77
C LEU A 37 6.00 -15.13 1.38
N GLU A 38 5.02 -15.08 2.29
CA GLU A 38 3.74 -14.38 2.03
C GLU A 38 3.95 -12.88 1.77
N VAL A 39 4.83 -12.23 2.52
CA VAL A 39 5.17 -10.82 2.29
C VAL A 39 5.90 -10.66 0.96
N TYR A 40 6.80 -11.58 0.63
CA TYR A 40 7.51 -11.60 -0.64
C TYR A 40 6.56 -11.79 -1.84
N ASP A 41 5.52 -12.62 -1.71
CA ASP A 41 4.48 -12.77 -2.74
C ASP A 41 3.76 -11.44 -3.02
N ALA A 42 3.47 -10.65 -1.97
CA ALA A 42 2.90 -9.31 -2.14
C ALA A 42 3.86 -8.34 -2.84
N GLN A 43 5.17 -8.46 -2.58
CA GLN A 43 6.21 -7.69 -3.28
C GLN A 43 6.26 -8.04 -4.77
N LEU A 44 6.31 -9.34 -5.09
CA LEU A 44 6.28 -9.83 -6.46
C LEU A 44 4.99 -9.41 -7.19
N GLY A 45 3.84 -9.54 -6.53
CA GLY A 45 2.56 -9.10 -7.08
C GLY A 45 2.57 -7.61 -7.45
N SER A 46 3.16 -6.76 -6.60
CA SER A 46 3.29 -5.32 -6.89
C SER A 46 4.19 -5.07 -8.11
N ARG A 47 5.26 -5.85 -8.27
CA ARG A 47 6.13 -5.76 -9.44
C ARG A 47 5.42 -6.23 -10.71
N HIS A 48 4.66 -7.32 -10.64
CA HIS A 48 3.87 -7.82 -11.76
C HIS A 48 2.77 -6.85 -12.19
N LEU A 49 2.16 -6.11 -11.27
CA LEU A 49 1.24 -5.02 -11.62
C LEU A 49 1.90 -3.96 -12.50
N ASP A 50 3.15 -3.57 -12.18
CA ASP A 50 3.88 -2.59 -12.97
C ASP A 50 4.20 -3.10 -14.38
N LEU A 51 4.61 -4.37 -14.49
CA LEU A 51 4.86 -5.01 -15.80
C LEU A 51 3.58 -5.13 -16.62
N ALA A 52 2.49 -5.59 -16.01
CA ALA A 52 1.18 -5.70 -16.66
C ALA A 52 0.65 -4.32 -17.10
N ALA A 53 0.82 -3.29 -16.27
CA ALA A 53 0.42 -1.92 -16.60
C ALA A 53 1.19 -1.38 -17.83
N ARG A 54 2.51 -1.63 -17.90
CA ARG A 54 3.33 -1.28 -19.08
C ARG A 54 2.88 -2.03 -20.32
N TRP A 55 2.68 -3.34 -20.21
CA TRP A 55 2.19 -4.15 -21.32
C TRP A 55 0.83 -3.65 -21.82
N LEU A 56 -0.11 -3.36 -20.93
CA LEU A 56 -1.42 -2.78 -21.27
C LEU A 56 -1.28 -1.41 -21.95
N GLN A 57 -0.34 -0.58 -21.49
CA GLN A 57 -0.07 0.73 -22.08
C GLN A 57 0.42 0.61 -23.53
N VAL A 58 1.37 -0.30 -23.80
CA VAL A 58 1.88 -0.58 -25.16
C VAL A 58 0.76 -1.01 -26.10
N HIS A 59 -0.27 -1.68 -25.59
CA HIS A 59 -1.44 -2.11 -26.36
C HIS A 59 -2.59 -1.08 -26.36
N GLY A 60 -2.38 0.15 -25.88
CA GLY A 60 -3.41 1.20 -25.85
C GLY A 60 -4.58 0.93 -24.88
N ARG A 61 -4.37 0.05 -23.90
CA ARG A 61 -5.39 -0.36 -22.91
C ARG A 61 -5.06 0.02 -21.47
N GLY A 62 -3.85 0.53 -21.21
CA GLY A 62 -3.44 1.05 -19.90
C GLY A 62 -3.57 2.57 -19.86
N TYR A 63 -4.64 3.08 -19.26
CA TYR A 63 -4.97 4.51 -19.26
C TYR A 63 -4.40 5.26 -18.04
N TYR A 64 -4.11 4.55 -16.95
CA TYR A 64 -3.51 5.13 -15.75
C TYR A 64 -2.47 4.20 -15.12
N THR A 65 -1.18 4.43 -15.38
CA THR A 65 -0.10 3.43 -15.18
C THR A 65 0.98 3.89 -14.19
N ILE A 66 0.60 4.45 -13.05
CA ILE A 66 1.58 4.79 -12.00
C ILE A 66 2.03 3.53 -11.26
N GLY A 67 3.30 3.16 -11.46
CA GLY A 67 3.92 1.98 -10.86
C GLY A 67 4.45 2.18 -9.44
N SER A 68 4.68 1.07 -8.75
CA SER A 68 5.23 1.00 -7.37
C SER A 68 6.66 0.46 -7.30
N SER A 69 7.33 0.32 -8.44
CA SER A 69 8.70 -0.18 -8.56
C SER A 69 9.65 0.53 -7.59
N GLY A 70 10.45 -0.24 -6.85
CA GLY A 70 11.37 0.25 -5.82
C GLY A 70 10.72 0.56 -4.47
N HIS A 71 9.40 0.40 -4.34
CA HIS A 71 8.64 0.65 -3.11
C HIS A 71 8.03 -0.63 -2.52
N GLU A 72 8.40 -1.80 -3.03
CA GLU A 72 7.84 -3.11 -2.64
C GLU A 72 8.05 -3.39 -1.13
N GLY A 73 9.07 -2.78 -0.52
CA GLY A 73 9.32 -2.86 0.93
C GLY A 73 8.13 -2.41 1.81
N ASN A 74 7.20 -1.60 1.31
CA ASN A 74 6.03 -1.18 2.07
C ASN A 74 5.05 -2.34 2.40
N ALA A 75 5.21 -3.52 1.78
CA ALA A 75 4.53 -4.74 2.21
C ALA A 75 4.83 -5.09 3.67
N ALA A 76 6.06 -4.84 4.14
CA ALA A 76 6.43 -5.08 5.54
C ALA A 76 5.66 -4.16 6.51
N VAL A 77 5.36 -2.93 6.10
CA VAL A 77 4.54 -2.00 6.89
C VAL A 77 3.11 -2.52 6.99
N ALA A 78 2.53 -3.00 5.89
CA ALA A 78 1.21 -3.65 5.92
C ALA A 78 1.23 -4.89 6.83
N ALA A 79 2.28 -5.71 6.74
CA ALA A 79 2.43 -6.93 7.51
C ALA A 79 2.48 -6.70 9.03
N ALA A 80 2.94 -5.52 9.47
CA ALA A 80 3.01 -5.11 10.87
C ALA A 80 1.69 -4.51 11.40
N LEU A 81 0.71 -4.26 10.53
CA LEU A 81 -0.58 -3.66 10.86
C LEU A 81 -1.72 -4.67 10.72
N ARG A 82 -2.85 -4.42 11.38
CA ARG A 82 -4.06 -5.23 11.24
C ARG A 82 -4.85 -4.77 10.02
N PRO A 83 -5.62 -5.66 9.37
CA PRO A 83 -6.53 -5.27 8.29
C PRO A 83 -7.58 -4.22 8.67
N THR A 84 -7.88 -4.12 9.96
CA THR A 84 -8.84 -3.18 10.54
C THR A 84 -8.24 -1.81 10.89
N ASP A 85 -6.91 -1.66 10.79
CA ASP A 85 -6.23 -0.38 11.00
C ASP A 85 -6.40 0.50 9.74
N PRO A 86 -7.05 1.67 9.81
CA PRO A 86 -7.35 2.47 8.63
C PRO A 86 -6.07 2.95 7.94
N ALA A 87 -6.06 2.80 6.62
CA ALA A 87 -4.90 3.10 5.78
C ALA A 87 -5.23 4.16 4.74
N LEU A 88 -4.42 5.22 4.75
CA LEU A 88 -4.39 6.28 3.76
C LEU A 88 -3.07 6.17 3.00
N LEU A 89 -3.13 5.55 1.82
CA LEU A 89 -1.94 5.15 1.07
C LEU A 89 -1.51 6.13 -0.04
N HIS A 90 -0.21 6.35 -0.14
CA HIS A 90 0.45 6.93 -1.30
C HIS A 90 0.18 6.09 -2.57
N TYR A 91 0.13 6.74 -3.74
CA TYR A 91 -0.20 6.10 -5.02
C TYR A 91 0.83 5.05 -5.50
N ARG A 92 1.99 4.95 -4.85
CA ARG A 92 3.02 3.90 -5.06
C ARG A 92 2.98 2.77 -4.00
N SER A 93 1.85 2.59 -3.31
CA SER A 93 1.71 1.59 -2.24
C SER A 93 1.15 0.24 -2.68
N GLY A 94 1.54 -0.25 -3.87
CA GLY A 94 1.03 -1.50 -4.43
C GLY A 94 1.23 -2.70 -3.51
N ALA A 95 2.46 -2.92 -3.03
CA ALA A 95 2.78 -4.07 -2.20
C ALA A 95 2.09 -4.02 -0.83
N PHE A 96 1.94 -2.83 -0.23
CA PHE A 96 1.12 -2.62 0.96
C PHE A 96 -0.31 -3.10 0.72
N PHE A 97 -0.94 -2.66 -0.39
CA PHE A 97 -2.33 -3.00 -0.69
C PHE A 97 -2.50 -4.51 -0.89
N LEU A 98 -1.56 -5.16 -1.57
CA LEU A 98 -1.59 -6.61 -1.81
C LEU A 98 -1.39 -7.42 -0.53
N GLU A 99 -0.44 -7.04 0.33
CA GLU A 99 -0.27 -7.72 1.62
C GLU A 99 -1.52 -7.53 2.50
N ARG A 100 -2.08 -6.33 2.51
CA ARG A 100 -3.32 -6.04 3.22
C ARG A 100 -4.50 -6.87 2.70
N ALA A 101 -4.63 -7.01 1.39
CA ALA A 101 -5.63 -7.87 0.76
C ALA A 101 -5.45 -9.34 1.16
N ARG A 102 -4.22 -9.85 1.17
CA ARG A 102 -3.90 -11.20 1.62
C ARG A 102 -4.30 -11.42 3.08
N GLN A 103 -3.97 -10.50 3.98
CA GLN A 103 -4.40 -10.57 5.39
C GLN A 103 -5.93 -10.59 5.54
N GLY A 104 -6.65 -9.87 4.68
CA GLY A 104 -8.12 -9.83 4.66
C GLY A 104 -8.80 -10.89 3.80
N GLY A 105 -8.04 -11.86 3.24
CA GLY A 105 -8.59 -12.94 2.41
C GLY A 105 -9.11 -12.52 1.04
N VAL A 106 -8.72 -11.35 0.52
CA VAL A 106 -9.13 -10.85 -0.80
C VAL A 106 -8.19 -11.39 -1.87
N THR A 107 -8.67 -12.35 -2.66
CA THR A 107 -7.90 -13.02 -3.72
C THR A 107 -7.87 -12.26 -5.05
N THR A 108 -8.75 -11.26 -5.23
CA THR A 108 -8.91 -10.49 -6.47
C THR A 108 -8.03 -9.24 -6.54
N ALA A 109 -7.24 -8.93 -5.52
CA ALA A 109 -6.62 -7.61 -5.38
C ALA A 109 -5.73 -7.20 -6.58
N LEU A 110 -5.00 -8.14 -7.19
CA LEU A 110 -4.26 -7.88 -8.43
C LEU A 110 -5.19 -7.46 -9.57
N ARG A 111 -6.29 -8.19 -9.77
CA ARG A 111 -7.32 -7.87 -10.75
C ARG A 111 -7.91 -6.49 -10.46
N ASP A 112 -8.28 -6.22 -9.21
CA ASP A 112 -8.92 -4.97 -8.80
C ASP A 112 -8.04 -3.74 -9.11
N VAL A 113 -6.72 -3.85 -8.89
CA VAL A 113 -5.78 -2.79 -9.29
C VAL A 113 -5.71 -2.64 -10.82
N LEU A 114 -5.68 -3.75 -11.57
CA LEU A 114 -5.65 -3.72 -13.04
C LEU A 114 -6.94 -3.15 -13.64
N LEU A 115 -8.10 -3.34 -13.01
CA LEU A 115 -9.36 -2.71 -13.42
C LEU A 115 -9.26 -1.19 -13.39
N GLY A 116 -8.63 -0.62 -12.35
CA GLY A 116 -8.34 0.81 -12.28
C GLY A 116 -7.36 1.27 -13.37
N VAL A 117 -6.33 0.47 -13.66
CA VAL A 117 -5.35 0.76 -14.74
C VAL A 117 -6.02 0.86 -16.11
N VAL A 118 -6.99 -0.02 -16.40
CA VAL A 118 -7.73 -0.05 -17.68
C VAL A 118 -9.01 0.79 -17.66
N ALA A 119 -9.23 1.60 -16.63
CA ALA A 119 -10.44 2.43 -16.45
C ALA A 119 -11.75 1.63 -16.60
N SER A 120 -11.77 0.39 -16.11
CA SER A 120 -12.95 -0.48 -16.19
C SER A 120 -14.05 -0.01 -15.25
N THR A 121 -15.29 -0.03 -15.71
CA THR A 121 -16.47 0.18 -14.86
C THR A 121 -16.64 -0.90 -13.79
N GLU A 122 -15.92 -2.03 -13.91
CA GLU A 122 -15.87 -3.08 -12.90
C GLU A 122 -14.89 -2.80 -11.75
N ASP A 123 -14.13 -1.69 -11.77
CA ASP A 123 -13.29 -1.30 -10.64
C ASP A 123 -14.18 -1.12 -9.38
N PRO A 124 -13.93 -1.90 -8.30
CA PRO A 124 -14.82 -1.98 -7.15
C PRO A 124 -14.87 -0.69 -6.31
N ILE A 125 -13.95 0.25 -6.53
CA ILE A 125 -13.83 1.48 -5.75
C ILE A 125 -14.21 2.69 -6.59
N SER A 126 -13.64 2.81 -7.79
CA SER A 126 -13.77 4.02 -8.59
C SER A 126 -14.83 3.89 -9.68
N GLY A 127 -15.18 2.66 -10.09
CA GLY A 127 -15.97 2.42 -11.30
C GLY A 127 -15.28 2.95 -12.57
N GLY A 128 -13.95 2.87 -12.63
CA GLY A 128 -13.13 3.26 -13.77
C GLY A 128 -12.80 4.75 -13.83
N ARG A 129 -13.33 5.57 -12.91
CA ARG A 129 -13.13 7.02 -12.90
C ARG A 129 -11.74 7.44 -12.41
N HIS A 130 -11.03 6.55 -11.70
CA HIS A 130 -9.71 6.87 -11.14
C HIS A 130 -8.96 5.61 -10.71
N LYS A 131 -7.64 5.54 -10.93
CA LYS A 131 -6.80 4.47 -10.37
C LYS A 131 -6.36 4.85 -8.96
N VAL A 132 -7.06 4.31 -7.97
CA VAL A 132 -6.76 4.46 -6.54
C VAL A 132 -6.57 3.11 -5.86
N PHE A 133 -5.83 3.09 -4.76
CA PHE A 133 -5.95 1.99 -3.80
C PHE A 133 -7.12 2.29 -2.86
N GLY A 134 -8.07 1.36 -2.76
CA GLY A 134 -9.20 1.49 -1.86
C GLY A 134 -9.81 0.12 -1.59
N SER A 135 -10.36 -0.05 -0.40
CA SER A 135 -11.20 -1.20 -0.05
C SER A 135 -11.81 -0.96 1.32
N ARG A 136 -13.15 -0.95 1.37
CA ARG A 136 -13.89 -0.78 2.63
C ARG A 136 -13.62 -1.94 3.60
N SER A 137 -13.59 -3.18 3.09
CA SER A 137 -13.35 -4.38 3.91
C SER A 137 -11.92 -4.47 4.47
N LEU A 138 -10.97 -3.79 3.82
CA LEU A 138 -9.56 -3.77 4.22
C LEU A 138 -9.15 -2.47 4.94
N ALA A 139 -10.13 -1.62 5.28
CA ALA A 139 -9.92 -0.30 5.86
C ALA A 139 -8.97 0.60 5.04
N VAL A 140 -8.85 0.39 3.73
CA VAL A 140 -8.05 1.24 2.83
C VAL A 140 -8.95 2.34 2.28
N ILE A 141 -8.71 3.57 2.72
CA ILE A 141 -9.51 4.74 2.34
C ILE A 141 -8.95 5.31 1.03
N PRO A 142 -9.76 5.35 -0.06
CA PRO A 142 -9.29 5.85 -1.35
C PRO A 142 -8.93 7.33 -1.29
N GLN A 143 -7.93 7.71 -2.08
CA GLN A 143 -7.39 9.06 -2.12
C GLN A 143 -7.43 9.65 -3.51
N THR A 144 -7.52 10.97 -3.60
CA THR A 144 -7.40 11.71 -4.86
C THR A 144 -5.92 11.90 -5.23
N SER A 145 -5.63 12.25 -6.48
CA SER A 145 -4.27 12.58 -6.96
C SER A 145 -3.72 13.91 -6.41
N THR A 146 -4.45 14.59 -5.52
CA THR A 146 -3.99 15.84 -4.90
C THR A 146 -2.91 15.52 -3.86
N ILE A 147 -1.67 15.86 -4.18
CA ILE A 147 -0.50 15.59 -3.35
C ILE A 147 -0.72 16.12 -1.92
N ALA A 148 -0.32 15.31 -0.94
CA ALA A 148 -0.42 15.56 0.50
C ALA A 148 -1.83 15.83 1.08
N SER A 149 -2.89 15.87 0.27
CA SER A 149 -4.26 16.17 0.73
C SER A 149 -4.82 15.14 1.72
N HIS A 150 -4.25 13.93 1.75
CA HIS A 150 -4.67 12.85 2.62
C HIS A 150 -4.08 12.91 4.03
N LEU A 151 -2.98 13.63 4.26
CA LEU A 151 -2.36 13.69 5.58
C LEU A 151 -3.31 14.31 6.62
N PRO A 152 -3.96 15.47 6.37
CA PRO A 152 -4.95 16.00 7.30
C PRO A 152 -6.12 15.04 7.54
N ARG A 153 -6.56 14.31 6.51
CA ARG A 153 -7.61 13.29 6.66
C ARG A 153 -7.17 12.15 7.57
N ALA A 154 -5.93 11.70 7.46
CA ALA A 154 -5.39 10.65 8.33
C ALA A 154 -5.36 11.09 9.79
N VAL A 155 -4.96 12.34 10.06
CA VAL A 155 -5.04 12.94 11.41
C VAL A 155 -6.48 12.94 11.91
N GLY A 156 -7.43 13.36 11.07
CA GLY A 156 -8.86 13.34 11.40
C GLY A 156 -9.35 11.95 11.78
N VAL A 157 -9.01 10.92 10.99
CA VAL A 157 -9.38 9.52 11.29
C VAL A 157 -8.81 9.06 12.63
N ALA A 158 -7.51 9.27 12.86
CA ALA A 158 -6.85 8.91 14.13
C ALA A 158 -7.50 9.60 15.33
N PHE A 159 -7.75 10.91 15.21
CA PHE A 159 -8.41 11.70 16.25
C PHE A 159 -9.83 11.19 16.53
N SER A 160 -10.60 10.90 15.47
CA SER A 160 -11.98 10.43 15.58
C SER A 160 -12.10 9.08 16.27
N ILE A 161 -11.16 8.15 16.08
CA ILE A 161 -11.17 6.84 16.76
C ILE A 161 -11.13 7.03 18.28
N HIS A 162 -10.18 7.82 18.77
CA HIS A 162 -10.04 8.11 20.19
C HIS A 162 -11.24 8.89 20.76
N ARG A 163 -11.72 9.89 20.02
CA ARG A 163 -12.88 10.70 20.46
C ARG A 163 -14.16 9.89 20.50
N ALA A 164 -14.39 9.01 19.51
CA ALA A 164 -15.55 8.15 19.49
C ALA A 164 -15.59 7.25 20.74
N ARG A 165 -14.45 6.67 21.12
CA ARG A 165 -14.30 5.90 22.36
C ARG A 165 -14.64 6.74 23.60
N ARG A 166 -14.08 7.95 23.72
CA ARG A 166 -14.33 8.83 24.89
C ARG A 166 -15.78 9.30 24.99
N LEU A 167 -16.44 9.52 23.86
CA LEU A 167 -17.82 10.00 23.80
C LEU A 167 -18.86 8.87 23.83
N GLY A 168 -18.43 7.60 23.74
CA GLY A 168 -19.33 6.46 23.68
C GLY A 168 -20.17 6.39 22.40
N VAL A 169 -19.71 7.00 21.31
CA VAL A 169 -20.41 6.99 20.01
C VAL A 169 -19.85 5.89 19.09
N PRO A 170 -20.67 5.35 18.16
CA PRO A 170 -20.20 4.31 17.24
C PRO A 170 -18.99 4.73 16.41
N CYS A 171 -18.03 3.82 16.25
CA CYS A 171 -16.86 3.98 15.39
C CYS A 171 -16.75 2.76 14.46
N PRO A 172 -16.49 2.92 13.15
CA PRO A 172 -16.32 1.80 12.24
C PRO A 172 -14.99 1.05 12.45
N TRP A 173 -14.06 1.60 13.22
CA TRP A 173 -12.76 0.99 13.51
C TRP A 173 -12.65 0.59 14.99
N PRO A 174 -11.83 -0.43 15.32
CA PRO A 174 -11.51 -0.79 16.70
C PRO A 174 -11.03 0.40 17.52
N SER A 175 -11.33 0.40 18.81
CA SER A 175 -10.98 1.50 19.73
C SER A 175 -9.47 1.63 20.01
N ASP A 176 -8.71 0.61 19.62
CA ASP A 176 -7.24 0.53 19.65
C ASP A 176 -6.63 0.59 18.23
N ALA A 177 -7.41 0.97 17.20
CA ALA A 177 -6.94 1.09 15.83
C ALA A 177 -5.89 2.18 15.67
N VAL A 178 -4.86 1.89 14.87
CA VAL A 178 -3.86 2.87 14.45
C VAL A 178 -4.14 3.31 13.02
N THR A 179 -4.09 4.61 12.75
CA THR A 179 -4.22 5.11 11.37
C THR A 179 -2.84 5.19 10.74
N ILE A 180 -2.65 4.53 9.59
CA ILE A 180 -1.42 4.64 8.79
C ILE A 180 -1.62 5.61 7.63
N CYS A 181 -0.62 6.47 7.42
CA CYS A 181 -0.57 7.42 6.32
C CYS A 181 0.79 7.29 5.62
N SER A 182 0.83 6.82 4.37
CA SER A 182 2.05 6.83 3.56
C SER A 182 2.05 8.00 2.60
N PHE A 183 3.22 8.61 2.37
CA PHE A 183 3.40 9.76 1.49
C PHE A 183 4.83 9.77 0.94
N GLY A 184 5.03 10.40 -0.22
CA GLY A 184 6.35 10.57 -0.82
C GLY A 184 7.08 11.81 -0.31
N ASP A 185 8.37 11.90 -0.61
CA ASP A 185 9.22 13.07 -0.37
C ASP A 185 8.61 14.37 -0.90
N ALA A 186 8.09 14.36 -2.13
CA ALA A 186 7.42 15.53 -2.71
C ALA A 186 6.21 15.98 -1.88
N SER A 187 5.54 15.04 -1.18
CA SER A 187 4.42 15.39 -0.29
C SER A 187 4.89 16.07 0.99
N ALA A 188 6.12 15.83 1.44
CA ALA A 188 6.65 16.38 2.69
C ALA A 188 6.78 17.92 2.65
N ASP A 189 7.02 18.50 1.47
CA ASP A 189 7.16 19.95 1.29
C ASP A 189 5.81 20.69 1.16
N HIS A 190 4.69 19.98 1.11
CA HIS A 190 3.37 20.62 1.03
C HIS A 190 2.91 21.17 2.39
N SER A 191 2.30 22.35 2.38
CA SER A 191 1.75 22.99 3.59
C SER A 191 0.75 22.11 4.35
N THR A 192 -0.03 21.28 3.65
CA THR A 192 -0.96 20.31 4.25
C THR A 192 -0.24 19.20 5.00
N ALA A 193 0.94 18.77 4.55
CA ALA A 193 1.75 17.79 5.26
C ALA A 193 2.31 18.39 6.56
N THR A 194 2.92 19.58 6.49
CA THR A 194 3.41 20.32 7.66
C THR A 194 2.31 20.54 8.69
N GLY A 195 1.15 21.01 8.24
CA GLY A 195 -0.01 21.23 9.10
C GLY A 195 -0.51 19.93 9.76
N ALA A 196 -0.58 18.84 9.00
CA ALA A 196 -1.00 17.54 9.51
C ALA A 196 -0.01 16.96 10.54
N ILE A 197 1.29 17.02 10.27
CA ILE A 197 2.33 16.54 11.19
C ILE A 197 2.29 17.34 12.49
N ASN A 198 2.23 18.67 12.40
CA ASN A 198 2.11 19.53 13.58
C ASN A 198 0.83 19.23 14.37
N ALA A 199 -0.31 19.07 13.70
CA ALA A 199 -1.57 18.72 14.36
C ALA A 199 -1.49 17.36 15.05
N ALA A 200 -0.88 16.35 14.43
CA ALA A 200 -0.70 15.03 15.03
C ALA A 200 0.14 15.09 16.32
N ILE A 201 1.25 15.84 16.30
CA ILE A 201 2.11 16.04 17.47
C ILE A 201 1.33 16.74 18.60
N GLN A 202 0.62 17.82 18.29
CA GLN A 202 -0.13 18.60 19.28
C GLN A 202 -1.27 17.80 19.92
N VAL A 203 -1.99 17.02 19.11
CA VAL A 203 -3.07 16.15 19.58
C VAL A 203 -2.55 14.98 20.41
N GLY A 204 -1.38 14.44 20.08
CA GLY A 204 -0.76 13.33 20.82
C GLY A 204 -0.14 13.73 22.16
N TYR A 205 0.19 15.01 22.35
CA TYR A 205 0.73 15.54 23.60
C TYR A 205 -0.34 15.72 24.70
N GLN A 206 -1.64 15.77 24.35
CA GLN A 206 -2.75 15.97 25.28
C GLN A 206 -3.42 14.67 25.75
#